data_AF-A0A954RKV9-F1
#
_entry.id   AF-A0A954RKV9-F1
#
_cell.length_a   1.000
_cell.length_b   1.000
_cell.length_c   1.000
_cell.angle_alpha   90.00
_cell.angle_beta   90.00
_cell.angle_gamma   90.00
#
_symmetry.space_group_name_H-M   'P 1'
#
loop_
_entity.id
_entity.type
_entity.pdbx_description
1 polymer ?
#
loop_
_entity_poly.entity_id
_entity_poly.type
_entity_poly.pdbx_seq_one_letter_code
_entity_poly.pdbx_strand_id
1 'polypeptide(L)' 'MIAGDILLADRYLCSWHEVYLLKQRRIDTVTRLHHCRKVDLRNGKRLGKDDHVVCWRRGP' A
#
# COMPACT_ATOMS: atom_id res chain seq x y z
N MET A 1 -9.72 5.79 14.52
CA MET A 1 -9.55 6.21 13.12
C MET A 1 -10.90 6.28 12.45
N ILE A 2 -11.13 7.33 11.67
CA ILE A 2 -12.35 7.61 10.92
C ILE A 2 -12.03 7.73 9.43
N ALA A 3 -13.06 7.80 8.60
CA ALA A 3 -12.89 8.03 7.16
C ALA A 3 -12.10 9.33 6.91
N GLY A 4 -11.10 9.27 6.03
CA GLY A 4 -10.19 10.37 5.73
C GLY A 4 -8.88 10.35 6.51
N ASP A 5 -8.76 9.52 7.55
CA ASP A 5 -7.50 9.33 8.26
C ASP A 5 -6.47 8.58 7.39
N ILE A 6 -5.19 8.82 7.70
CA ILE A 6 -4.06 8.04 7.18
C ILE A 6 -3.45 7.25 8.33
N LEU A 7 -3.51 5.91 8.26
CA LEU A 7 -2.80 5.04 9.19
C LEU A 7 -1.32 4.96 8.80
N LEU A 8 -0.44 5.40 9.70
CA LEU A 8 0.99 5.10 9.63
C LEU A 8 1.31 3.90 10.52
N ALA A 9 1.88 2.84 9.96
CA ALA A 9 2.26 1.64 10.70
C ALA A 9 3.54 0.99 10.17
N ASP A 10 4.07 0.00 10.88
CA ASP A 10 5.23 -0.76 10.45
C ASP A 10 4.87 -1.94 9.51
N ARG A 11 5.86 -2.79 9.21
CA ARG A 11 5.73 -3.93 8.28
C ARG A 11 4.85 -5.08 8.80
N TYR A 12 4.43 -5.07 10.06
CA TYR A 12 3.49 -6.04 10.60
C TYR A 12 2.08 -5.82 10.02
N LEU A 13 1.66 -4.56 9.82
CA LEU A 13 0.33 -4.19 9.30
C LEU A 13 0.30 -3.91 7.79
N CYS A 14 1.24 -4.47 7.02
CA CYS A 14 1.30 -4.25 5.57
C CYS A 14 0.64 -5.37 4.72
N SER A 15 -0.13 -6.27 5.33
CA SER A 15 -0.81 -7.36 4.63
C SER A 15 -1.88 -6.83 3.66
N TRP A 16 -2.14 -7.54 2.57
CA TRP A 16 -3.21 -7.14 1.64
C TRP A 16 -4.59 -7.10 2.30
N HIS A 17 -4.82 -7.98 3.28
CA HIS A 17 -6.06 -8.03 4.05
C HIS A 17 -6.26 -6.76 4.89
N GLU A 18 -5.23 -6.34 5.64
CA GLU A 18 -5.25 -5.09 6.42
C GLU A 18 -5.51 -3.87 5.53
N VAL A 19 -4.74 -3.75 4.44
CA VAL A 19 -4.89 -2.65 3.47
C VAL A 19 -6.30 -2.62 2.87
N TYR A 20 -6.86 -3.79 2.54
CA TYR A 20 -8.22 -3.89 2.00
C TYR A 20 -9.28 -3.47 3.03
N LEU A 21 -9.21 -3.97 4.26
CA LEU A 21 -10.18 -3.64 5.31
C LEU A 21 -10.16 -2.16 5.68
N LEU A 22 -8.98 -1.55 5.77
CA LEU A 22 -8.83 -0.12 6.03
C LEU A 22 -9.36 0.72 4.86
N LYS A 23 -9.09 0.29 3.63
CA LYS A 23 -9.66 0.92 2.42
C LYS A 23 -11.19 0.86 2.39
N GLN A 24 -11.81 -0.26 2.80
CA GLN A 24 -13.28 -0.36 2.93
C GLN A 24 -13.85 0.67 3.93
N ARG A 25 -13.05 1.09 4.92
CA ARG A 25 -13.41 2.12 5.90
C ARG A 25 -13.03 3.55 5.46
N ARG A 26 -12.54 3.72 4.23
CA ARG A 26 -12.00 5.00 3.69
C ARG A 26 -10.83 5.54 4.51
N ILE A 27 -9.96 4.65 4.97
CA ILE A 27 -8.71 4.96 5.66
C ILE A 27 -7.56 4.57 4.72
N ASP A 28 -6.69 5.53 4.41
CA ASP A 28 -5.47 5.28 3.63
C ASP A 28 -4.35 4.75 4.53
N THR A 29 -3.38 4.05 3.97
CA THR A 29 -2.33 3.39 4.75
C THR A 29 -0.93 3.73 4.23
N VAL A 30 -0.02 4.01 5.15
CA VAL A 30 1.41 4.14 4.93
C VAL A 30 2.09 3.10 5.80
N THR A 31 2.72 2.11 5.17
CA THR A 31 3.38 1.02 5.89
C THR A 31 4.75 0.73 5.29
N ARG A 32 5.65 0.21 6.12
CA ARG A 32 6.90 -0.37 5.60
C ARG A 32 6.58 -1.66 4.85
N LEU A 33 7.18 -1.84 3.68
CA LEU A 33 7.06 -3.07 2.90
C LEU A 33 7.53 -4.30 3.70
N HIS A 34 6.77 -5.40 3.62
CA HIS A 34 7.22 -6.69 4.16
C HIS A 34 8.49 -7.16 3.43
N HIS A 35 9.51 -7.60 4.16
CA HIS A 35 10.79 -8.02 3.58
C HIS A 35 10.68 -9.15 2.52
N CYS A 36 9.73 -10.08 2.69
CA CYS A 36 9.49 -11.14 1.70
C CYS A 36 8.62 -10.71 0.51
N ARG A 37 8.01 -9.52 0.52
CA ARG A 37 7.17 -9.06 -0.59
C ARG A 37 8.08 -8.48 -1.66
N LYS A 38 8.24 -9.22 -2.77
CA LYS A 38 8.92 -8.71 -3.96
C LYS A 38 8.08 -7.60 -4.59
N VAL A 39 8.68 -6.44 -4.78
CA VAL A 39 8.07 -5.31 -5.47
C VAL A 39 8.97 -4.95 -6.63
N ASP A 40 8.39 -4.89 -7.83
CA ASP A 40 9.07 -4.37 -9.00
C ASP A 40 8.75 -2.88 -9.14
N LEU A 41 9.67 -2.06 -8.62
CA LEU A 41 9.58 -0.60 -8.70
C LEU A 41 9.78 -0.08 -10.12
N ARG A 42 10.11 -0.91 -11.12
CA ARG A 42 10.20 -0.46 -12.53
C ARG A 42 8.83 -0.29 -13.17
N ASN A 43 7.78 -0.88 -12.58
CA ASN A 43 6.41 -0.79 -13.07
C ASN A 43 5.63 0.34 -12.36
N GLY A 44 4.67 0.93 -13.07
CA GLY A 44 3.89 2.07 -12.57
C GLY A 44 4.45 3.43 -13.00
N LYS A 45 3.90 4.51 -12.44
CA LYS A 45 4.37 5.87 -12.70
C LYS A 45 5.48 6.23 -11.69
N ARG A 46 6.71 6.35 -12.17
CA ARG A 46 7.84 6.82 -11.36
C ARG A 46 7.71 8.29 -10.99
N LEU A 47 7.87 8.60 -9.72
CA LEU A 47 7.96 9.97 -9.18
C LEU A 47 9.39 10.35 -8.81
N GLY A 48 10.22 9.37 -8.42
CA GLY A 48 11.61 9.57 -8.03
C GLY A 48 12.37 8.25 -7.90
N LYS A 49 13.58 8.31 -7.32
CA LYS A 49 14.31 7.09 -6.97
C LYS A 49 13.53 6.32 -5.90
N ASP A 50 13.20 5.06 -6.18
CA ASP A 50 12.43 4.17 -5.31
C ASP A 50 11.01 4.68 -4.94
N ASP A 51 10.47 5.64 -5.70
CA ASP A 51 9.15 6.23 -5.47
C ASP A 51 8.26 6.09 -6.72
N HIS A 52 7.17 5.33 -6.57
CA HIS A 52 6.32 4.91 -7.66
C HIS A 52 4.85 4.85 -7.25
N VAL A 53 3.97 5.31 -8.15
CA VAL A 53 2.53 5.10 -8.06
C VAL A 53 2.17 3.88 -8.90
N VAL A 54 1.64 2.84 -8.23
CA VAL A 54 1.22 1.58 -8.86
C VAL A 54 -0.29 1.41 -8.71
N CYS A 55 -0.98 1.12 -9.81
CA CYS A 55 -2.38 0.72 -9.80
C CYS A 55 -2.50 -0.79 -9.94
N TRP A 56 -2.97 -1.46 -8.90
CA TRP A 56 -3.17 -2.90 -8.87
C TRP A 56 -4.53 -3.22 -9.48
N ARG A 57 -4.53 -3.73 -10.71
CA ARG A 57 -5.75 -4.25 -11.33
C ARG A 57 -6.03 -5.64 -10.77
N ARG A 58 -7.29 -5.92 -10.41
CA ARG A 58 -7.72 -7.30 -10.22
C ARG A 58 -7.49 -8.02 -11.56
N GLY A 59 -6.88 -9.20 -11.51
CA GLY A 59 -6.70 -10.04 -12.71
C GLY A 59 -8.05 -10.43 -13.33
N PRO A 60 -8.05 -11.14 -14.46
CA PRO A 60 -9.26 -11.77 -14.98
C PRO A 60 -9.92 -12.68 -13.94
#